data_AF-A0A948RES9-F1
#
_entry.id   AF-A0A948RES9-F1
#
_cell.length_a   1.000
_cell.length_b   1.000
_cell.length_c   1.000
_cell.angle_alpha   90.00
_cell.angle_beta   90.00
_cell.angle_gamma   90.00
#
_symmetry.space_group_name_H-M   'P 1'
#
loop_
_entity.id
_entity.type
_entity.pdbx_description
1 polymer ?
#
loop_
_entity_poly.entity_id
_entity_poly.type
_entity_poly.pdbx_seq_one_letter_code
_entity_poly.pdbx_strand_id
1 'polypeptide(L)'
;MFSTPKGAARLSLMVVAGLVALKVAAAVITGSISILAQAVDSFLDLFAVAITLFAVIIADKPADEEHPFGHGKVENIAAVVQAALIFTAGGLLIYSAVRRILAGAVVEMTEAGIATMLVSIIASIFLSRHMIKVARAADSIALEANARNIAADVYSA
;
A
#
# COMPACT_ATOMS: atom_id res chain seq x y z
N MET A 1 3.22 12.83 -17.34
CA MET A 1 4.25 11.98 -16.70
C MET A 1 3.67 11.05 -15.61
N PHE A 2 2.75 11.52 -14.75
CA PHE A 2 2.10 10.69 -13.70
C PHE A 2 0.75 10.05 -14.09
N SER A 3 0.28 10.29 -15.32
CA SER A 3 -1.02 9.81 -15.80
C SER A 3 -0.94 8.46 -16.52
N THR A 4 0.26 7.89 -16.69
CA THR A 4 0.46 6.55 -17.24
C THR A 4 0.50 5.52 -16.10
N PRO A 5 0.16 4.24 -16.34
CA PRO A 5 0.19 3.19 -15.31
C PRO A 5 1.54 3.09 -14.60
N LYS A 6 2.63 3.09 -15.38
CA LYS A 6 4.02 3.09 -14.85
C LYS A 6 4.31 4.35 -14.02
N GLY A 7 3.86 5.51 -14.49
CA GLY A 7 4.05 6.78 -13.79
C GLY A 7 3.30 6.83 -12.46
N ALA A 8 2.05 6.37 -12.44
CA ALA A 8 1.23 6.27 -11.24
C ALA A 8 1.79 5.24 -10.23
N ALA A 9 2.22 4.07 -10.72
CA ALA A 9 2.85 3.06 -9.87
C ALA A 9 4.17 3.57 -9.25
N ARG A 10 5.03 4.27 -10.02
CA ARG A 10 6.25 4.90 -9.48
C ARG A 10 5.94 5.99 -8.45
N LEU A 11 4.95 6.84 -8.72
CA LEU A 11 4.52 7.86 -7.78
C LEU A 11 4.05 7.23 -6.47
N SER A 12 3.24 6.17 -6.56
CA SER A 12 2.76 5.45 -5.38
C SER A 12 3.91 4.87 -4.56
N LEU A 13 4.92 4.29 -5.22
CA LEU A 13 6.11 3.76 -4.54
C LEU A 13 6.86 4.86 -3.79
N MET A 14 7.06 6.02 -4.41
CA MET A 14 7.76 7.15 -3.78
C MET A 14 6.99 7.70 -2.57
N VAL A 15 5.66 7.85 -2.71
CA VAL A 15 4.81 8.38 -1.63
C VAL A 15 4.74 7.40 -0.46
N VAL A 16 4.48 6.11 -0.72
CA VAL A 16 4.40 5.08 0.32
C VAL A 16 5.75 4.91 1.02
N ALA A 17 6.86 4.90 0.28
CA ALA A 17 8.20 4.86 0.88
C ALA A 17 8.45 6.09 1.78
N GLY A 18 8.02 7.28 1.36
CA GLY A 18 8.11 8.49 2.16
C GLY A 18 7.28 8.41 3.46
N LEU A 19 6.07 7.87 3.38
CA LEU A 19 5.21 7.66 4.55
C LEU A 19 5.80 6.64 5.52
N VAL A 20 6.37 5.54 5.02
CA VAL A 20 7.09 4.56 5.84
C VAL A 20 8.26 5.23 6.56
N ALA A 21 9.09 5.99 5.84
CA ALA A 21 10.23 6.70 6.44
C ALA A 21 9.78 7.69 7.52
N LEU A 22 8.70 8.44 7.27
CA LEU A 22 8.12 9.36 8.25
C LEU A 22 7.65 8.62 9.52
N LYS A 23 6.90 7.52 9.37
CA LYS A 23 6.40 6.71 10.49
C LYS A 23 7.55 6.08 11.28
N VAL A 24 8.57 5.55 10.61
CA VAL A 24 9.77 4.99 11.27
C VAL A 24 10.51 6.06 12.05
N ALA A 25 10.73 7.24 11.46
CA ALA A 25 11.38 8.36 12.15
C ALA A 25 10.57 8.79 13.38
N ALA A 26 9.25 8.93 13.25
CA ALA A 26 8.36 9.25 14.36
C ALA A 26 8.37 8.18 15.45
N ALA A 27 8.40 6.89 15.08
CA ALA A 27 8.49 5.77 16.03
C ALA A 27 9.80 5.81 16.83
N VAL A 28 10.93 6.05 16.17
CA VAL A 28 12.25 6.11 16.82
C VAL A 28 12.35 7.32 17.76
N ILE A 29 11.85 8.48 17.34
CA ILE A 29 11.89 9.71 18.15
C ILE A 29 10.98 9.60 19.38
N THR A 30 9.78 9.01 19.23
CA THR A 30 8.80 8.92 20.31
C THR A 30 8.95 7.68 21.19
N GLY A 31 9.66 6.65 20.71
CA GLY A 31 9.70 5.34 21.36
C GLY A 31 8.35 4.62 21.39
N SER A 32 7.35 5.10 20.65
CA SER A 32 5.98 4.56 20.71
C SER A 32 5.87 3.22 19.98
N ILE A 33 5.49 2.19 20.74
CA ILE A 33 5.17 0.86 20.20
C ILE A 33 3.98 0.94 19.22
N SER A 34 3.06 1.88 19.42
CA SER A 34 1.90 2.06 18.54
C SER A 34 2.31 2.57 17.16
N ILE A 35 3.20 3.57 17.10
CA ILE A 35 3.70 4.10 15.82
C ILE A 35 4.59 3.06 15.13
N LEU A 36 5.37 2.28 15.89
CA LEU A 36 6.16 1.18 15.33
C LEU A 36 5.27 0.12 14.65
N ALA A 37 4.15 -0.26 15.28
CA ALA A 37 3.19 -1.18 14.66
C ALA A 37 2.61 -0.62 13.35
N GLN A 38 2.26 0.67 13.32
CA GLN A 38 1.80 1.35 12.11
C GLN A 38 2.88 1.45 11.02
N ALA A 39 4.17 1.51 11.40
CA ALA A 39 5.28 1.51 10.44
C ALA A 39 5.47 0.14 9.79
N VAL A 40 5.29 -0.95 10.56
CA VAL A 40 5.34 -2.33 10.03
C VAL A 40 4.22 -2.58 9.03
N ASP A 41 3.01 -2.09 9.33
CA ASP A 41 1.86 -2.18 8.42
C ASP A 41 2.16 -1.50 7.07
N SER A 42 2.62 -0.24 7.11
CA SER A 42 3.01 0.49 5.89
C SER A 42 4.21 -0.11 5.16
N PHE A 43 5.02 -0.95 5.81
CA PHE A 43 6.06 -1.70 5.12
C PHE A 43 5.49 -2.82 4.25
N LEU A 44 4.40 -3.48 4.68
CA LEU A 44 3.70 -4.45 3.84
C LEU A 44 3.07 -3.77 2.62
N ASP A 45 2.53 -2.55 2.80
CA ASP A 45 1.99 -1.76 1.68
C ASP A 45 3.08 -1.40 0.68
N LEU A 46 4.28 -1.04 1.16
CA LEU A 46 5.42 -0.78 0.29
C LEU A 46 5.77 -2.01 -0.57
N PHE A 47 5.69 -3.20 0.02
CA PHE A 47 5.92 -4.46 -0.68
C PHE A 47 4.83 -4.72 -1.73
N ALA A 48 3.56 -4.48 -1.39
CA ALA A 48 2.44 -4.58 -2.32
C ALA A 48 2.60 -3.63 -3.51
N VAL A 49 2.98 -2.37 -3.26
CA VAL A 49 3.23 -1.36 -4.30
C VAL A 49 4.38 -1.77 -5.22
N ALA A 50 5.46 -2.35 -4.67
CA ALA A 50 6.57 -2.86 -5.46
C ALA A 50 6.12 -3.98 -6.41
N ILE A 51 5.28 -4.91 -5.94
CA ILE A 51 4.68 -5.96 -6.77
C ILE A 51 3.83 -5.36 -7.90
N THR A 52 2.98 -4.37 -7.60
CA THR A 52 2.19 -3.67 -8.64
C THR A 52 3.09 -3.03 -9.68
N LEU A 53 4.13 -2.31 -9.25
CA LEU A 53 5.04 -1.64 -10.18
C LEU A 53 5.73 -2.65 -11.10
N PHE A 54 6.20 -3.77 -10.55
CA PHE A 54 6.84 -4.82 -11.34
C PHE A 54 5.87 -5.44 -12.35
N ALA A 55 4.63 -5.72 -11.93
CA ALA A 55 3.59 -6.26 -12.78
C ALA A 55 3.24 -5.33 -13.95
N VAL A 56 3.03 -4.04 -13.67
CA VAL A 56 2.74 -3.01 -14.69
C VAL A 56 3.91 -2.85 -15.66
N ILE A 57 5.16 -2.94 -15.19
CA ILE A 57 6.34 -2.85 -16.07
C ILE A 57 6.40 -4.05 -17.02
N ILE A 58 6.12 -5.25 -16.53
CA ILE A 58 6.15 -6.48 -17.34
C ILE A 58 4.98 -6.53 -18.31
N ALA A 59 3.78 -6.18 -17.86
CA ALA A 59 2.58 -6.22 -18.70
C ALA A 59 2.64 -5.27 -19.90
N ASP A 60 3.37 -4.16 -19.77
CA ASP A 60 3.58 -3.20 -20.87
C ASP A 60 4.73 -3.60 -21.82
N LYS A 61 5.35 -4.77 -21.65
CA LYS A 61 6.31 -5.27 -22.64
C LYS A 61 5.58 -5.77 -23.89
N PRO A 62 6.12 -5.51 -25.10
CA PRO A 62 5.56 -6.03 -26.34
C PRO A 62 5.63 -7.56 -26.37
N ALA A 63 4.79 -8.18 -27.21
CA ALA A 63 4.82 -9.63 -27.41
C ALA A 63 6.19 -10.09 -27.93
N ASP A 64 6.69 -11.20 -27.37
CA ASP A 64 7.93 -11.86 -27.76
C ASP A 64 7.66 -13.28 -28.26
N GLU A 65 8.70 -13.98 -28.70
CA GLU A 65 8.57 -15.35 -29.24
C GLU A 65 8.09 -16.36 -28.17
N GLU A 66 8.40 -16.12 -26.89
CA GLU A 66 7.96 -16.96 -25.77
C GLU A 66 6.50 -16.66 -25.36
N HIS A 67 6.02 -15.43 -25.61
CA HIS A 67 4.69 -14.94 -25.27
C HIS A 67 4.04 -14.22 -26.47
N PRO A 68 3.59 -14.98 -27.49
CA PRO A 68 2.98 -14.43 -28.70
C PRO A 68 1.67 -13.66 -28.44
N PHE A 69 1.04 -13.88 -27.27
CA PHE A 69 -0.17 -13.16 -26.83
C PHE A 69 0.15 -11.95 -25.93
N GLY A 70 1.43 -11.61 -25.73
CA GLY A 70 1.88 -10.52 -24.86
C GLY A 70 1.91 -10.89 -23.37
N HIS A 71 2.31 -9.94 -22.54
CA HIS A 71 2.54 -10.14 -21.10
C HIS A 71 1.43 -9.62 -20.19
N GLY A 72 0.31 -9.14 -20.74
CA GLY A 72 -0.78 -8.52 -19.97
C GLY A 72 -1.34 -9.40 -18.84
N LYS A 73 -1.32 -10.74 -18.99
CA LYS A 73 -1.79 -11.68 -17.96
C LYS A 73 -1.00 -11.60 -16.64
N VAL A 74 0.21 -11.04 -16.66
CA VAL A 74 1.03 -10.86 -15.45
C VAL A 74 0.36 -9.91 -14.45
N GLU A 75 -0.40 -8.91 -14.90
CA GLU A 75 -1.17 -8.06 -13.98
C GLU A 75 -2.24 -8.84 -13.22
N ASN A 76 -2.92 -9.79 -13.87
CA ASN A 76 -3.94 -10.61 -13.21
C ASN A 76 -3.31 -11.49 -12.11
N ILE A 77 -2.15 -12.08 -12.40
CA ILE A 77 -1.40 -12.89 -11.43
C ILE A 77 -0.96 -12.00 -10.25
N ALA A 78 -0.43 -10.81 -10.54
CA ALA A 78 -0.03 -9.87 -9.50
C ALA A 78 -1.21 -9.42 -8.63
N ALA A 79 -2.38 -9.15 -9.23
CA ALA A 79 -3.58 -8.80 -8.48
C ALA A 79 -4.03 -9.91 -7.53
N VAL A 80 -3.95 -11.18 -7.94
CA VAL A 80 -4.25 -12.33 -7.07
C VAL A 80 -3.24 -12.43 -5.92
N VAL A 81 -1.95 -12.25 -6.19
CA VAL A 81 -0.90 -12.24 -5.16
C VAL A 81 -1.14 -11.11 -4.16
N GLN A 82 -1.48 -9.91 -4.64
CA GLN A 82 -1.83 -8.79 -3.77
C GLN A 82 -3.07 -9.09 -2.93
N ALA A 83 -4.13 -9.64 -3.51
CA ALA A 83 -5.33 -10.01 -2.76
C ALA A 83 -5.00 -10.99 -1.62
N ALA A 84 -4.14 -11.98 -1.88
CA ALA A 84 -3.70 -12.93 -0.85
C ALA A 84 -2.86 -12.25 0.26
N LEU A 85 -1.97 -11.33 -0.09
CA LEU A 85 -1.19 -10.55 0.87
C LEU A 85 -2.10 -9.68 1.75
N ILE A 86 -3.03 -8.94 1.15
CA ILE A 86 -3.98 -8.07 1.86
C ILE A 86 -4.87 -8.90 2.79
N PHE A 87 -5.38 -10.04 2.32
CA PHE A 87 -6.20 -10.92 3.15
C PHE A 87 -5.43 -11.45 4.37
N THR A 88 -4.16 -11.83 4.17
CA THR A 88 -3.28 -12.29 5.24
C THR A 88 -2.97 -11.17 6.24
N ALA A 89 -2.62 -9.97 5.75
CA ALA A 89 -2.34 -8.81 6.57
C ALA A 89 -3.57 -8.41 7.40
N GLY A 90 -4.76 -8.35 6.79
CA GLY A 90 -6.02 -8.09 7.49
C GLY A 90 -6.31 -9.11 8.58
N GLY A 91 -6.06 -10.41 8.33
CA GLY A 91 -6.18 -11.45 9.35
C GLY A 91 -5.23 -11.26 10.53
N LEU A 92 -3.98 -10.88 10.27
CA LEU A 92 -2.99 -10.58 11.32
C LEU A 92 -3.37 -9.34 12.14
N LEU A 93 -3.91 -8.31 11.50
CA LEU A 93 -4.41 -7.11 12.16
C LEU A 93 -5.59 -7.44 13.10
N ILE A 94 -6.57 -8.22 12.61
CA ILE A 94 -7.71 -8.67 13.43
C ILE A 94 -7.21 -9.49 14.64
N TYR A 95 -6.31 -10.45 14.42
CA TYR A 95 -5.73 -11.26 15.49
C TYR A 95 -5.01 -10.39 16.53
N SER A 96 -4.19 -9.44 16.08
CA SER A 96 -3.45 -8.51 16.94
C SER A 96 -4.39 -7.59 17.73
N ALA A 97 -5.46 -7.11 17.10
CA ALA A 97 -6.48 -6.27 17.73
C ALA A 97 -7.22 -7.04 18.84
N VAL A 98 -7.71 -8.26 18.55
CA VAL A 98 -8.38 -9.11 19.55
C VAL A 98 -7.45 -9.39 20.73
N ARG A 99 -6.18 -9.74 20.47
CA ARG A 99 -5.20 -9.99 21.51
C ARG A 99 -4.96 -8.76 22.40
N ARG A 100 -4.88 -7.57 21.81
CA ARG A 100 -4.71 -6.30 22.55
C ARG A 100 -5.92 -5.97 23.42
N ILE A 101 -7.14 -6.20 22.90
CA ILE A 101 -8.38 -6.00 23.67
C ILE A 101 -8.42 -6.93 24.88
N LEU A 102 -8.12 -8.23 24.68
CA LEU A 102 -8.09 -9.21 25.77
C LEU A 102 -6.99 -8.94 26.79
N ALA A 103 -5.85 -8.41 26.36
CA ALA A 103 -4.73 -8.06 27.24
C ALA A 103 -4.93 -6.75 28.02
N GLY A 104 -6.02 -6.01 27.78
CA GLY A 104 -6.29 -4.72 28.44
C GLY A 104 -5.23 -3.66 28.10
N ALA A 105 -4.62 -3.73 26.91
CA ALA A 105 -3.55 -2.81 26.54
C ALA A 105 -4.09 -1.37 26.41
N VAL A 106 -3.44 -0.43 27.09
CA VAL A 106 -3.75 1.00 26.95
C VAL A 106 -3.19 1.50 25.63
N VAL A 107 -4.02 2.22 24.86
CA VAL A 107 -3.58 2.86 23.63
C VAL A 107 -2.80 4.12 24.02
N GLU A 108 -1.47 4.05 23.99
CA GLU A 108 -0.62 5.23 24.13
C GLU A 108 -0.55 5.97 22.79
N MET A 109 -1.52 6.88 22.57
CA MET A 109 -1.43 7.85 21.49
C MET A 109 -0.66 9.08 21.97
N THR A 110 0.59 9.21 21.55
CA THR A 110 1.34 10.45 21.69
C THR A 110 0.84 11.48 20.66
N GLU A 111 0.93 12.78 20.97
CA GLU A 111 0.56 13.87 20.05
C GLU A 111 1.25 13.73 18.68
N ALA A 112 2.50 13.25 18.68
CA ALA A 112 3.25 12.95 17.47
C ALA A 112 2.65 11.80 16.63
N GLY A 113 2.03 10.80 17.27
CA GLY A 113 1.32 9.72 16.57
C GLY A 113 0.09 10.24 15.86
N ILE A 114 -0.68 11.12 16.52
CA ILE A 114 -1.86 11.77 15.93
C ILE A 114 -1.46 12.64 14.72
N ALA A 115 -0.41 13.46 14.86
CA ALA A 115 0.08 14.28 13.75
C ALA A 115 0.54 13.43 12.56
N THR A 116 1.27 12.34 12.82
CA THR A 116 1.77 11.41 11.79
C THR A 116 0.63 10.69 11.07
N MET A 117 -0.41 10.28 11.80
CA MET A 117 -1.62 9.70 11.25
C MET A 117 -2.36 10.67 10.34
N LEU A 118 -2.56 11.92 10.79
CA LEU A 118 -3.22 12.95 9.97
C LEU A 118 -2.51 13.18 8.63
N VAL A 119 -1.18 13.29 8.65
CA VAL A 119 -0.38 13.42 7.42
C VAL A 119 -0.55 12.19 6.52
N SER A 120 -0.52 10.99 7.11
CA SER A 120 -0.68 9.72 6.38
C SER A 120 -2.06 9.60 5.74
N ILE A 121 -3.13 9.97 6.45
CA ILE A 121 -4.51 9.97 5.95
C ILE A 121 -4.64 10.90 4.75
N ILE A 122 -4.16 12.14 4.87
CA ILE A 122 -4.24 13.14 3.80
C ILE A 122 -3.50 12.64 2.56
N ALA A 123 -2.26 12.18 2.72
CA ALA A 123 -1.45 11.65 1.62
C ALA A 123 -2.13 10.45 0.94
N SER A 124 -2.66 9.51 1.72
CA SER A 124 -3.32 8.29 1.21
C SER A 124 -4.62 8.59 0.48
N ILE A 125 -5.41 9.56 0.93
CA ILE A 125 -6.62 10.03 0.23
C ILE A 125 -6.27 10.60 -1.15
N PHE A 126 -5.27 11.49 -1.23
CA PHE A 126 -4.88 12.08 -2.52
C PHE A 126 -4.28 11.04 -3.46
N LEU A 127 -3.42 10.16 -2.93
CA LEU A 127 -2.76 9.12 -3.71
C LEU A 127 -3.77 8.09 -4.25
N SER A 128 -4.63 7.54 -3.38
CA SER A 128 -5.63 6.54 -3.79
C SER A 128 -6.58 7.08 -4.86
N ARG A 129 -7.06 8.32 -4.74
CA ARG A 129 -7.92 8.95 -5.76
C ARG A 129 -7.22 9.08 -7.11
N HIS A 130 -5.96 9.51 -7.12
CA HIS A 130 -5.16 9.60 -8.35
C HIS A 130 -4.95 8.22 -8.96
N MET A 131 -4.58 7.22 -8.16
CA MET A 131 -4.33 5.88 -8.63
C MET A 131 -5.58 5.18 -9.16
N ILE A 132 -6.73 5.30 -8.50
CA ILE A 132 -8.01 4.75 -8.99
C ILE A 132 -8.35 5.35 -10.36
N LYS A 133 -8.14 6.66 -10.54
CA LYS A 133 -8.42 7.33 -11.81
C LYS A 133 -7.52 6.80 -12.93
N VAL A 134 -6.22 6.62 -12.66
CA VAL A 134 -5.27 6.09 -13.66
C VAL A 134 -5.52 4.61 -13.93
N ALA A 135 -5.80 3.81 -12.90
CA ALA A 135 -6.07 2.38 -13.02
C ALA A 135 -7.27 2.11 -13.93
N ARG A 136 -8.38 2.84 -13.73
CA ARG A 136 -9.58 2.71 -14.57
C ARG A 136 -9.35 3.21 -16.00
N ALA A 137 -8.57 4.27 -16.18
CA ALA A 137 -8.27 4.79 -17.52
C ALA A 137 -7.38 3.85 -18.33
N ALA A 138 -6.61 2.99 -17.67
CA ALA A 138 -5.67 2.07 -18.28
C ALA A 138 -6.08 0.58 -18.16
N ASP A 139 -7.28 0.31 -17.64
CA ASP A 139 -7.83 -1.04 -17.40
C ASP A 139 -6.86 -1.97 -16.62
N SER A 140 -6.09 -1.42 -15.69
CA SER A 140 -5.04 -2.14 -14.94
C SER A 140 -5.58 -2.64 -13.61
N ILE A 141 -5.82 -3.96 -13.53
CA ILE A 141 -6.39 -4.62 -12.34
C ILE A 141 -5.43 -4.56 -11.15
N ALA A 142 -4.13 -4.78 -11.39
CA ALA A 142 -3.11 -4.71 -10.34
C ALA A 142 -3.01 -3.29 -9.75
N LEU A 143 -3.07 -2.26 -10.59
CA LEU A 143 -3.03 -0.88 -10.12
C LEU A 143 -4.31 -0.51 -9.35
N GLU A 144 -5.47 -1.01 -9.79
CA GLU A 144 -6.72 -0.78 -9.07
C GLU A 144 -6.73 -1.47 -7.71
N ALA A 145 -6.28 -2.73 -7.63
CA ALA A 145 -6.18 -3.48 -6.38
C ALA A 145 -5.32 -2.73 -5.35
N ASN A 146 -4.14 -2.25 -5.77
CA ASN A 146 -3.26 -1.48 -4.89
C ASN A 146 -3.87 -0.13 -4.47
N ALA A 147 -4.54 0.56 -5.39
CA ALA A 147 -5.19 1.84 -5.10
C ALA A 147 -6.32 1.68 -4.07
N ARG A 148 -7.05 0.56 -4.12
CA ARG A 148 -8.07 0.22 -3.12
C ARG A 148 -7.47 -0.17 -1.77
N ASN A 149 -6.31 -0.84 -1.74
CA ASN A 149 -5.58 -1.09 -0.50
C ASN A 149 -5.21 0.22 0.20
N ILE A 150 -4.57 1.14 -0.52
CA ILE A 150 -4.20 2.47 0.01
C ILE A 150 -5.43 3.27 0.47
N ALA A 151 -6.59 3.08 -0.17
CA ALA A 151 -7.84 3.66 0.29
C ALA A 151 -8.36 3.01 1.58
N ALA A 152 -8.16 1.71 1.77
CA ALA A 152 -8.50 0.99 2.99
C ALA A 152 -7.65 1.47 4.17
N ASP A 153 -6.38 1.83 3.94
CA ASP A 153 -5.48 2.34 4.97
C ASP A 153 -5.98 3.64 5.61
N VAL A 154 -6.76 4.43 4.89
CA VAL A 154 -7.41 5.64 5.44
C VAL A 154 -8.38 5.30 6.56
N TYR A 155 -9.01 4.13 6.50
CA TYR A 155 -9.96 3.65 7.51
C TYR A 155 -9.28 2.91 8.65
N SER A 156 -8.12 2.29 8.40
CA SER A 156 -7.34 1.60 9.45
C SER A 156 -6.41 2.55 10.21
N ALA A 157 -6.16 3.76 9.68
CA ALA A 157 -5.26 4.77 10.25
C ALA A 157 -5.66 5.20 11.67
#